data_AF-A0A915N484-F1
#
_entry.id   AF-A0A915N484-F1
#
_cell.length_a   1.000
_cell.length_b   1.000
_cell.length_c   1.000
_cell.angle_alpha   90.00
_cell.angle_beta   90.00
_cell.angle_gamma   90.00
#
_symmetry.space_group_name_H-M   'P 1'
#
loop_
_entity.id
_entity.type
_entity.pdbx_description
1 polymer ?
#
loop_
_entity_poly.entity_id
_entity_poly.type
_entity_poly.pdbx_seq_one_letter_code
_entity_poly.pdbx_strand_id
1 'polypeptide(L)'
;MTFFKKEAKQQIKDEGKFVELEGAEMGKVIIEDLKMLKIQPDQLTRTSDHFDLLINYCEQLLKDGKAYVDDTDSETMRKEREERIESKNRNNSPGENMSLWNEMLLGTEK
;
A
#
# COMPACT_ATOMS: atom_id res chain seq x y z
N MET A 1 18.79 35.97 29.81
CA MET A 1 19.46 35.60 28.55
C MET A 1 19.40 34.09 28.39
N THR A 2 18.36 33.55 27.74
CA THR A 2 18.45 32.26 27.02
C THR A 2 17.27 32.17 26.06
N PHE A 3 17.53 32.52 24.82
CA PHE A 3 16.62 32.33 23.69
C PHE A 3 16.65 30.85 23.32
N PHE A 4 15.52 30.14 23.46
CA PHE A 4 15.32 28.83 22.85
C PHE A 4 15.06 29.04 21.36
N LYS A 5 16.10 28.88 20.53
CA LYS A 5 15.93 28.69 19.09
C LYS A 5 15.31 27.32 18.87
N LYS A 6 14.03 27.30 18.47
CA LYS A 6 13.39 26.11 17.90
C LYS A 6 13.97 25.95 16.50
N GLU A 7 14.96 25.08 16.35
CA GLU A 7 15.53 24.79 15.04
C GLU A 7 14.46 24.18 14.14
N ALA A 8 14.37 24.72 12.93
CA ALA A 8 13.46 24.27 11.89
C ALA A 8 13.74 22.80 11.60
N LYS A 9 12.69 21.97 11.62
CA LYS A 9 12.77 20.59 11.13
C LYS A 9 13.28 20.65 9.70
N GLN A 10 14.50 20.15 9.49
CA GLN A 10 15.07 19.89 8.19
C GLN A 10 14.03 19.08 7.42
N GLN A 11 13.45 19.65 6.36
CA GLN A 11 12.76 18.86 5.34
C GLN A 11 13.83 17.92 4.80
N ILE A 12 13.76 16.66 5.20
CA ILE A 12 14.51 15.59 4.58
C ILE A 12 14.07 15.65 3.11
N LYS A 13 14.99 16.06 2.25
CA LYS A 13 14.85 15.84 0.82
C LYS A 13 14.94 14.34 0.62
N ASP A 14 13.81 13.67 0.78
CA ASP A 14 13.66 12.33 0.28
C ASP A 14 13.68 12.47 -1.23
N GLU A 15 14.87 12.29 -1.80
CA GLU A 15 15.06 11.70 -3.14
C GLU A 15 14.54 10.25 -3.10
N GLY A 16 13.33 10.08 -2.57
CA GLY A 16 12.67 8.83 -2.25
C GLY A 16 12.42 8.13 -3.55
N LYS A 17 13.29 7.14 -3.81
CA LYS A 17 13.20 6.09 -4.83
C LYS A 17 11.99 6.32 -5.72
N PHE A 18 12.17 7.09 -6.79
CA PHE A 18 11.46 6.72 -8.00
C PHE A 18 11.98 5.32 -8.31
N VAL A 19 11.29 4.29 -7.79
CA VAL A 19 11.34 3.00 -8.45
C VAL A 19 10.93 3.35 -9.88
N GLU A 20 11.84 3.15 -10.83
CA GLU A 20 11.57 3.37 -12.24
C GLU A 20 10.58 2.30 -12.71
N LEU A 21 9.35 2.45 -12.22
CA LEU A 21 8.19 1.69 -12.62
C LEU A 21 7.59 2.43 -13.80
N GLU A 22 7.16 1.66 -14.79
CA GLU A 22 6.43 2.16 -15.94
C GLU A 22 5.24 3.02 -15.45
N GLY A 23 5.17 4.28 -15.91
CA GLY A 23 4.14 5.24 -15.49
C GLY A 23 4.52 6.19 -14.35
N ALA A 24 5.66 5.99 -13.66
CA ALA A 24 6.15 6.96 -12.66
C ALA A 24 6.48 8.34 -13.26
N GLU A 25 6.69 8.41 -14.59
CA GLU A 25 6.84 9.66 -15.34
C GLU A 25 5.59 10.55 -15.29
N MET A 26 4.39 9.95 -15.21
CA MET A 26 3.13 10.69 -15.14
C MET A 26 3.08 11.56 -13.88
N GLY A 27 3.61 11.07 -12.76
CA GLY A 27 3.70 11.84 -11.52
C GLY A 27 4.59 13.08 -11.67
N LYS A 28 5.65 13.01 -12.49
CA LYS A 28 6.53 14.15 -12.76
C LYS A 28 5.82 15.21 -13.62
N VAL A 29 5.06 14.78 -14.63
CA VAL A 29 4.26 15.69 -15.48
C VAL A 29 3.25 16.48 -14.65
N ILE A 30 2.51 15.82 -13.75
CA ILE A 30 1.54 16.49 -12.88
C ILE A 30 2.20 17.59 -12.04
N ILE A 31 3.41 17.36 -11.52
CA ILE A 31 4.14 18.35 -10.72
C ILE A 31 4.57 19.55 -11.59
N GLU A 32 5.02 19.32 -12.83
CA GLU A 32 5.38 20.40 -13.75
C GLU A 32 4.16 21.23 -14.16
N ASP A 33 3.01 20.59 -14.40
CA ASP A 33 1.75 21.29 -14.71
C ASP A 33 1.31 22.19 -13.56
N LEU A 34 1.41 21.71 -12.31
CA LEU A 34 1.11 22.53 -11.12
C LEU A 34 2.02 23.78 -11.05
N LYS A 35 3.31 23.62 -11.38
CA LYS A 35 4.24 24.77 -11.44
C LYS A 35 3.85 25.76 -12.55
N MET A 36 3.47 25.28 -13.73
CA MET A 36 2.99 26.15 -14.82
C MET A 36 1.74 26.94 -14.42
N LEU A 37 0.83 26.30 -13.68
CA LEU A 37 -0.38 26.93 -13.13
C LEU A 37 -0.10 27.80 -11.89
N LYS A 38 1.16 27.90 -11.43
CA LYS A 38 1.58 28.62 -10.21
C LYS A 38 0.87 28.13 -8.95
N ILE A 39 0.49 26.85 -8.93
CA ILE A 39 -0.09 26.18 -7.77
C ILE A 39 1.03 25.56 -6.95
N GLN A 40 1.11 25.90 -5.67
CA GLN A 40 2.04 25.29 -4.73
C GLN A 40 1.25 24.41 -3.74
N PRO A 41 1.38 23.09 -3.80
CA PRO A 41 0.76 22.22 -2.80
C PRO A 41 1.46 22.40 -1.45
N ASP A 42 0.68 22.44 -0.37
CA ASP A 42 1.22 22.47 0.99
C ASP A 42 2.00 21.19 1.34
N GLN A 43 1.57 20.06 0.77
CA GLN A 43 2.20 18.76 0.94
C GLN A 43 2.13 17.94 -0.34
N LEU A 44 3.24 17.29 -0.69
CA LEU A 44 3.30 16.25 -1.70
C LEU A 44 3.42 14.90 -0.97
N THR A 45 2.49 13.99 -1.21
CA THR A 45 2.51 12.63 -0.63
C THR A 45 2.32 11.60 -1.72
N ARG A 46 2.89 10.40 -1.54
CA ARG A 46 2.68 9.26 -2.43
C ARG A 46 2.15 8.10 -1.60
N THR A 47 1.17 7.38 -2.12
CA THR A 47 0.63 6.20 -1.43
C THR A 47 1.72 5.14 -1.15
N SER A 48 2.73 5.05 -2.02
CA SER A 48 3.87 4.15 -1.85
C SER A 48 4.71 4.48 -0.61
N ASP A 49 4.72 5.73 -0.14
CA ASP A 49 5.43 6.14 1.07
C ASP A 49 4.79 5.54 2.33
N HIS A 50 3.61 4.92 2.19
CA HIS A 50 2.82 4.33 3.26
C HIS A 50 2.66 2.81 3.10
N PHE A 51 3.43 2.13 2.24
CA PHE A 51 3.31 0.68 2.07
C PHE A 51 3.52 -0.10 3.37
N ASP A 52 4.51 0.27 4.19
CA ASP A 52 4.71 -0.37 5.50
C ASP A 52 3.48 -0.23 6.41
N LEU A 53 2.83 0.95 6.40
CA LEU A 53 1.60 1.19 7.14
C LEU A 53 0.45 0.33 6.62
N LEU A 54 0.31 0.23 5.29
CA LEU A 54 -0.72 -0.60 4.66
C LEU A 54 -0.53 -2.08 4.96
N ILE A 55 0.71 -2.59 4.90
CA ILE A 55 1.05 -3.97 5.26
C ILE A 55 0.66 -4.25 6.73
N ASN A 56 1.01 -3.34 7.64
CA ASN A 56 0.63 -3.47 9.05
C ASN A 56 -0.89 -3.54 9.25
N TYR A 57 -1.66 -2.73 8.53
CA TYR A 57 -3.11 -2.80 8.58
C TYR A 57 -3.65 -4.11 8.01
N CYS A 58 -3.10 -4.61 6.90
CA CYS A 58 -3.46 -5.92 6.36
C CYS A 58 -3.25 -7.04 7.38
N GLU A 59 -2.08 -7.08 8.02
CA GLU A 59 -1.81 -8.06 9.08
C GLU A 59 -2.78 -7.96 10.26
N GLN A 60 -3.13 -6.74 10.68
CA GLN A 60 -4.11 -6.54 11.74
C GLN A 60 -5.48 -7.09 11.34
N LEU A 61 -5.92 -6.86 10.10
CA LEU A 61 -7.20 -7.38 9.61
C LEU A 61 -7.21 -8.91 9.55
N LEU A 62 -6.10 -9.54 9.16
CA LEU A 62 -5.95 -10.99 9.18
C LEU A 62 -6.00 -11.54 10.61
N LYS A 63 -5.29 -10.91 11.55
CA LYS A 63 -5.30 -11.27 12.99
C LYS A 63 -6.69 -11.13 13.61
N ASP A 64 -7.42 -10.09 13.24
CA ASP A 64 -8.80 -9.82 13.69
C ASP A 64 -9.86 -10.74 13.05
N GLY A 65 -9.49 -11.57 12.07
CA GLY A 65 -10.44 -12.40 11.32
C GLY A 65 -11.38 -11.60 10.40
N LYS A 66 -10.99 -10.37 10.05
CA LYS A 66 -11.76 -9.47 9.16
C LYS A 66 -11.35 -9.57 7.70
N ALA A 67 -10.23 -10.23 7.43
CA ALA A 67 -9.71 -10.49 6.08
C ALA A 67 -9.16 -11.93 6.01
N TYR A 68 -9.04 -12.43 4.78
CA TYR A 68 -8.46 -13.74 4.48
C TYR A 68 -7.67 -13.66 3.16
N VAL A 69 -6.76 -14.62 2.95
CA VAL A 69 -5.99 -14.73 1.70
C VAL A 69 -6.68 -15.71 0.76
N ASP A 70 -7.00 -15.26 -0.45
CA ASP A 70 -7.66 -16.08 -1.48
C ASP A 70 -6.69 -16.40 -2.62
N ASP A 71 -6.47 -17.69 -2.85
CA ASP A 71 -5.61 -18.22 -3.92
C ASP A 71 -6.42 -18.85 -5.05
N THR A 72 -7.73 -18.67 -5.03
CA THR A 72 -8.63 -19.16 -6.08
C THR A 72 -8.36 -18.40 -7.38
N ASP A 73 -8.41 -19.09 -8.52
CA ASP A 73 -8.17 -18.43 -9.81
C ASP A 73 -9.24 -17.37 -10.13
N SER A 74 -8.89 -16.44 -11.01
CA SER A 74 -9.74 -15.27 -11.31
C SER A 74 -11.11 -15.64 -11.90
N GLU A 75 -11.18 -16.70 -12.71
CA GLU A 75 -12.43 -17.12 -13.34
C GLU A 75 -13.37 -17.77 -12.32
N THR A 76 -12.82 -18.67 -11.50
CA THR A 76 -13.56 -19.31 -10.40
C THR A 76 -14.03 -18.28 -9.38
N MET A 77 -13.16 -17.36 -8.94
CA MET A 77 -13.54 -16.28 -8.03
C MET A 77 -14.69 -15.40 -8.58
N ARG A 78 -14.70 -15.15 -9.90
CA ARG A 78 -15.79 -14.38 -10.52
C ARG A 78 -17.10 -15.15 -10.42
N LYS A 79 -17.09 -16.44 -10.77
CA LYS A 79 -18.27 -17.31 -10.71
C LYS A 79 -18.81 -17.43 -9.29
N GLU A 80 -17.95 -17.68 -8.31
CA GLU A 80 -18.34 -17.78 -6.90
C GLU A 80 -19.01 -16.50 -6.40
N ARG A 81 -18.50 -15.32 -6.79
CA ARG A 81 -19.13 -14.03 -6.46
C ARG A 81 -20.50 -13.86 -7.10
N GLU A 82 -20.66 -14.25 -8.36
CA GLU A 82 -21.95 -14.18 -9.08
C GLU A 82 -22.99 -15.12 -8.46
N GLU A 83 -22.56 -16.33 -8.08
CA GLU A 83 -23.41 -17.35 -7.46
C GLU A 83 -23.58 -17.15 -5.94
N ARG A 84 -22.90 -16.15 -5.34
CA ARG A 84 -22.85 -15.88 -3.90
C ARG A 84 -22.39 -17.08 -3.07
N ILE A 85 -21.44 -17.84 -3.62
CA ILE A 85 -20.79 -18.96 -2.95
C ILE A 85 -19.57 -18.41 -2.19
N GLU A 86 -19.35 -18.89 -0.97
CA GLU A 86 -18.15 -18.54 -0.22
C GLU A 86 -16.93 -19.26 -0.80
N SER A 87 -15.83 -18.52 -0.98
CA SER A 87 -14.54 -19.10 -1.31
C SER A 87 -14.15 -20.15 -0.28
N LYS A 88 -13.50 -21.23 -0.74
CA LYS A 88 -12.89 -22.25 0.12
C LYS A 88 -11.98 -21.68 1.21
N ASN A 89 -11.38 -20.50 0.97
CA ASN A 89 -10.45 -19.86 1.89
C ASN A 89 -11.13 -18.90 2.87
N ARG A 90 -12.43 -18.63 2.72
CA ARG A 90 -13.17 -17.61 3.48
C ARG A 90 -13.13 -17.84 5.00
N ASN A 91 -13.13 -19.11 5.39
CA ASN A 91 -13.20 -19.56 6.77
C ASN A 91 -11.85 -20.09 7.30
N ASN A 92 -10.74 -19.78 6.62
CA ASN A 92 -9.39 -20.09 7.10
C ASN A 92 -9.16 -19.49 8.50
N SER A 93 -8.39 -20.19 9.32
CA SER A 93 -7.97 -19.64 10.61
C SER A 93 -7.05 -18.43 10.43
N PRO A 94 -6.97 -17.51 11.41
CA PRO A 94 -6.01 -16.40 11.37
C PRO A 94 -4.56 -16.86 11.16
N GLY A 95 -4.17 -18.02 11.71
CA GLY A 95 -2.83 -18.58 11.55
C GLY A 95 -2.52 -19.04 10.13
N GLU A 96 -3.47 -19.72 9.48
CA GLU A 96 -3.34 -20.14 8.08
C GLU A 96 -3.24 -18.93 7.15
N ASN A 97 -4.13 -17.93 7.34
CA ASN A 97 -4.09 -16.70 6.55
C ASN A 97 -2.79 -15.92 6.72
N MET A 98 -2.23 -15.85 7.94
CA MET A 98 -0.92 -15.22 8.17
C MET A 98 0.21 -15.97 7.48
N SER A 99 0.17 -17.31 7.45
CA SER A 99 1.16 -18.10 6.71
C SER A 99 1.11 -17.79 5.21
N LEU A 100 -0.09 -17.77 4.63
CA LEU A 100 -0.28 -17.46 3.22
C LEU A 100 0.13 -16.03 2.87
N TRP A 101 -0.16 -15.07 3.75
CA TRP A 101 0.24 -13.68 3.59
C TRP A 101 1.77 -13.52 3.56
N ASN A 102 2.48 -14.23 4.43
CA ASN A 102 3.95 -14.20 4.45
C ASN A 102 4.55 -14.76 3.15
N GLU A 103 3.98 -15.84 2.61
CA GLU A 103 4.37 -16.39 1.31
C GLU A 103 4.16 -15.35 0.19
N MET A 104 3.01 -14.64 0.20
CA MET A 104 2.75 -13.56 -0.75
C MET A 104 3.78 -12.41 -0.66
N LEU A 105 4.18 -12.02 0.56
CA LEU A 105 5.19 -10.97 0.75
C LEU A 105 6.58 -11.41 0.27
N LEU A 106 6.89 -12.70 0.36
CA LEU A 106 8.13 -13.28 -0.15
C LEU A 106 8.10 -13.47 -1.69
N GLY A 107 6.92 -13.42 -2.30
CA GLY A 107 6.73 -13.62 -3.74
C GLY A 107 6.99 -15.06 -4.17
N THR A 108 6.67 -16.03 -3.32
CA THR A 108 6.83 -17.45 -3.65
C THR A 108 5.76 -17.93 -4.64
N GLU A 109 6.10 -18.90 -5.48
CA GLU A 109 5.16 -19.52 -6.42
C GLU A 109 4.23 -20.49 -5.69
N LYS A 110 2.95 -20.47 -6.05
CA LYS A 110 1.91 -21.33 -5.50
C LYS A 110 1.06 -21.94 -6.61
#